data_AF-A0A967E2B9-F1
#
_entry.id   AF-A0A967E2B9-F1
#
_cell.length_a   1.000
_cell.length_b   1.000
_cell.length_c   1.000
_cell.angle_alpha   90.00
_cell.angle_beta   90.00
_cell.angle_gamma   90.00
#
_symmetry.space_group_name_H-M   'P 1'
#
loop_
_entity.id
_entity.type
_entity.pdbx_description
1 polymer ?
#
loop_
_entity_poly.entity_id
_entity_poly.type
_entity_poly.pdbx_seq_one_letter_code
_entity_poly.pdbx_strand_id
1 'polypeptide(L)'
;MALQEYRLVQVCRVVLSPICPHVGCGFRWDGDDKTFKCPCHGSVYDVTGQGLGEPAPRPLDVLPSKVEQGQLWVQYKQYKSGLDQPVEL
;
A
#
# COMPACT_ATOMS: atom_id res chain seq x y z
N MET A 1 -25.04 33.21 -8.54
CA MET A 1 -24.02 32.75 -7.58
C MET A 1 -23.57 31.37 -8.03
N ALA A 2 -22.42 31.27 -8.70
CA ALA A 2 -21.89 29.99 -9.16
C ALA A 2 -21.17 29.31 -7.99
N LEU A 3 -21.61 28.10 -7.64
CA LEU A 3 -20.91 27.25 -6.68
C LEU A 3 -19.65 26.74 -7.38
N GLN A 4 -18.48 27.15 -6.92
CA GLN A 4 -17.20 26.70 -7.47
C GLN A 4 -16.87 25.33 -6.88
N GLU A 5 -16.76 24.32 -7.74
CA GLU A 5 -16.35 22.97 -7.33
C GLU A 5 -14.88 22.97 -6.93
N TYR A 6 -14.61 22.86 -5.63
CA TYR A 6 -13.28 22.60 -5.11
C TYR A 6 -12.97 21.11 -5.30
N ARG A 7 -12.15 20.80 -6.31
CA ARG A 7 -11.59 19.46 -6.49
C ARG A 7 -10.62 19.21 -5.32
N LEU A 8 -11.04 18.41 -4.35
CA LEU A 8 -10.12 17.86 -3.36
C LEU A 8 -9.01 17.14 -4.12
N VAL A 9 -7.82 17.72 -4.18
CA VAL A 9 -6.63 17.06 -4.69
C VAL A 9 -6.27 16.05 -3.61
N GLN A 10 -6.81 14.83 -3.70
CA GLN A 10 -6.50 13.76 -2.77
C GLN A 10 -5.04 13.34 -2.98
N VAL A 11 -4.14 13.97 -2.23
CA VAL A 11 -2.73 13.57 -2.17
C VAL A 11 -2.63 12.40 -1.20
N CYS A 12 -2.97 11.19 -1.64
CA CYS A 12 -2.77 9.99 -0.84
C CYS A 12 -1.26 9.69 -0.78
N ARG A 13 -0.59 10.24 0.24
CA ARG A 13 0.83 9.95 0.55
C ARG A 13 0.89 8.79 1.53
N VAL A 14 0.66 7.58 1.04
CA VAL A 14 0.93 6.37 1.81
C VAL A 14 2.30 5.83 1.44
N VAL A 15 3.00 5.27 2.42
CA VAL A 15 4.22 4.48 2.20
C VAL A 15 3.87 3.05 2.56
N LEU A 16 4.01 2.14 1.61
CA LEU A 16 3.56 0.76 1.76
C LEU A 16 4.76 -0.16 1.96
N SER A 17 4.59 -1.17 2.80
CA SER A 17 5.55 -2.26 2.96
C SER A 17 5.73 -2.98 1.62
N PRO A 18 6.98 -3.27 1.18
CA PRO A 18 7.26 -4.01 -0.05
C PRO A 18 6.88 -5.51 0.01
N ILE A 19 6.24 -5.95 1.10
CA ILE A 19 6.05 -7.35 1.46
C ILE A 19 4.57 -7.69 1.41
N CYS A 20 4.23 -8.71 0.61
CA CYS A 20 2.88 -9.24 0.49
C CYS A 20 2.45 -9.90 1.81
N PRO A 21 1.31 -9.48 2.41
CA PRO A 21 0.76 -10.06 3.64
C PRO A 21 0.41 -11.54 3.56
N HIS A 22 0.35 -12.15 2.38
CA HIS A 22 0.07 -13.58 2.23
C HIS A 22 1.20 -14.45 2.82
N VAL A 23 2.36 -14.49 2.15
CA VAL A 23 3.50 -15.34 2.54
C VAL A 23 4.85 -14.61 2.49
N GLY A 24 4.85 -13.28 2.41
CA GLY A 24 6.06 -12.48 2.52
C GLY A 24 6.80 -12.22 1.20
N CYS A 25 6.18 -12.48 0.04
CA CYS A 25 6.78 -12.18 -1.26
C CYS A 25 6.87 -10.67 -1.55
N GLY A 26 7.86 -10.24 -2.33
CA GLY A 26 7.86 -8.91 -2.96
C GLY A 26 6.83 -8.79 -4.07
N PHE A 27 6.55 -7.56 -4.52
CA PHE A 27 5.59 -7.28 -5.60
C PHE A 27 6.21 -6.55 -6.80
N ARG A 28 5.49 -6.58 -7.92
CA ARG A 28 5.80 -5.81 -9.13
C ARG A 28 4.76 -4.73 -9.34
N TRP A 29 5.19 -3.57 -9.83
CA TRP A 29 4.28 -2.52 -10.28
C TRP A 29 3.85 -2.77 -11.72
N ASP A 30 2.55 -2.66 -11.98
CA ASP A 30 1.95 -2.63 -13.30
C ASP A 30 1.49 -1.20 -13.62
N GLY A 31 2.14 -0.56 -14.59
CA GLY A 31 1.90 0.84 -14.94
C GLY A 31 0.61 1.07 -15.73
N ASP A 32 0.14 0.06 -16.45
CA ASP A 32 -1.07 0.16 -17.28
C ASP A 32 -2.31 0.08 -16.39
N ASP A 33 -2.34 -0.89 -15.49
CA ASP A 33 -3.44 -1.10 -14.54
C ASP A 33 -3.33 -0.22 -13.29
N LYS A 34 -2.17 0.39 -13.05
CA LYS A 34 -1.82 1.12 -11.82
C LYS A 34 -2.02 0.27 -10.55
N THR A 35 -1.49 -0.94 -10.58
CA THR A 35 -1.62 -1.91 -9.47
C THR A 35 -0.29 -2.54 -9.08
N PHE A 36 -0.19 -2.97 -7.82
CA PHE A 36 0.86 -3.85 -7.35
C PHE A 36 0.41 -5.31 -7.49
N LYS A 37 1.19 -6.13 -8.19
CA LYS A 37 0.91 -7.55 -8.43
C LYS A 37 1.94 -8.43 -7.73
N CYS A 38 1.47 -9.29 -6.83
CA CYS A 38 2.30 -10.30 -6.18
C CYS A 38 2.48 -11.50 -7.13
N PRO A 39 3.71 -11.80 -7.60
CA PRO A 39 3.95 -12.84 -8.59
C PRO A 39 3.83 -14.27 -8.02
N CYS A 40 3.76 -14.43 -6.70
CA CYS A 40 3.74 -15.74 -6.07
C CYS A 40 2.39 -16.45 -6.24
N HIS A 41 1.29 -15.76 -5.91
CA HIS A 41 -0.05 -16.36 -5.89
C HIS A 41 -1.14 -15.42 -6.42
N GLY A 42 -0.76 -14.29 -7.01
CA GLY A 42 -1.69 -13.42 -7.73
C GLY A 42 -2.42 -12.35 -6.93
N SER A 43 -2.07 -12.10 -5.66
CA SER A 43 -2.66 -10.97 -4.92
C SER A 43 -2.39 -9.66 -5.64
N VAL A 44 -3.42 -8.83 -5.80
CA VAL A 44 -3.37 -7.53 -6.47
C VAL A 44 -3.75 -6.44 -5.49
N TYR A 45 -3.05 -5.31 -5.52
CA TYR A 45 -3.35 -4.16 -4.69
C TYR A 45 -3.41 -2.89 -5.54
N ASP A 46 -4.26 -1.95 -5.14
CA ASP A 46 -4.27 -0.61 -5.74
C ASP A 46 -3.12 0.26 -5.23
N VAL A 47 -3.05 1.51 -5.72
CA VAL A 47 -2.04 2.50 -5.32
C VAL A 47 -2.06 2.89 -3.84
N THR A 48 -3.16 2.60 -3.14
CA THR A 48 -3.30 2.85 -1.69
C THR A 48 -2.93 1.62 -0.85
N GLY A 49 -2.66 0.48 -1.51
CA GLY A 49 -2.37 -0.79 -0.86
C GLY A 49 -3.61 -1.62 -0.56
N GLN A 50 -4.81 -1.17 -0.95
CA GLN A 50 -6.04 -1.92 -0.77
C GLN A 50 -6.04 -3.15 -1.68
N GLY A 51 -6.43 -4.30 -1.12
CA GLY A 51 -6.54 -5.55 -1.87
C GLY A 51 -7.65 -5.49 -2.92
N LEU A 52 -7.30 -5.82 -4.16
CA LEU A 52 -8.19 -5.99 -5.31
C LEU A 52 -8.31 -7.46 -5.75
N GLY A 53 -7.40 -8.33 -5.28
CA GLY A 53 -7.37 -9.75 -5.62
C GLY A 53 -6.81 -10.62 -4.50
N GLU A 54 -7.43 -11.77 -4.31
CA GLU A 54 -7.07 -12.84 -3.37
C GLU A 54 -5.71 -13.49 -3.73
N PRO A 55 -4.99 -14.21 -2.83
CA PRO A 55 -5.42 -14.74 -1.53
C PRO A 55 -4.87 -14.03 -0.28
N ALA A 56 -4.37 -12.79 -0.39
CA ALA A 56 -3.81 -12.13 0.78
C ALA A 56 -4.91 -11.78 1.80
N PRO A 57 -4.71 -12.08 3.09
CA PRO A 57 -5.77 -11.94 4.09
C PRO A 57 -6.05 -10.50 4.51
N ARG A 58 -5.23 -9.54 4.06
CA ARG A 58 -5.33 -8.12 4.42
C ARG A 58 -4.65 -7.21 3.36
N PRO A 59 -4.94 -5.89 3.36
CA PRO A 59 -4.22 -4.89 2.57
C PRO A 59 -2.71 -4.84 2.86
N LEU A 60 -1.94 -4.17 2.01
CA LEU A 60 -0.52 -3.91 2.27
C LEU A 60 -0.34 -3.10 3.56
N ASP A 61 0.66 -3.47 4.35
CA ASP A 61 0.95 -2.80 5.61
C ASP A 61 1.50 -1.38 5.35
N VAL A 62 0.92 -0.36 6.00
CA VAL A 62 1.37 1.03 5.87
C VAL A 62 2.54 1.30 6.82
N LEU A 63 3.61 1.86 6.29
CA LEU A 63 4.78 2.26 7.05
C LEU A 63 4.60 3.67 7.63
N PRO A 64 4.86 3.88 8.94
CA PRO A 64 4.87 5.20 9.53
C PRO A 64 5.87 6.09 8.79
N SER A 65 5.41 7.24 8.32
CA SER A 65 6.23 8.16 7.55
C SER A 65 5.84 9.61 7.80
N LYS A 66 6.80 10.51 7.60
CA LYS A 66 6.61 11.96 7.70
C LYS A 66 7.43 12.69 6.64
N VAL A 67 6.92 13.81 6.17
CA VAL A 67 7.65 14.70 5.26
C VAL A 67 8.08 15.93 6.04
N GLU A 68 9.39 16.15 6.15
CA GLU A 68 9.98 17.31 6.84
C GLU A 68 11.05 17.92 5.94
N GLN A 69 11.01 19.25 5.76
CA GLN A 69 12.01 20.00 4.98
C GLN A 69 12.25 19.43 3.56
N GLY A 70 11.20 18.92 2.91
CA GLY A 70 11.28 18.32 1.57
C GLY A 70 11.84 16.90 1.53
N GLN A 71 12.16 16.30 2.69
CA GLN A 71 12.63 14.93 2.81
C GLN A 71 11.51 14.02 3.31
N LEU A 72 11.43 12.80 2.76
CA LEU A 72 10.54 11.74 3.24
C LEU A 72 11.29 10.86 4.24
N TRP A 73 10.83 10.86 5.48
CA TRP A 73 11.29 9.97 6.53
C TRP A 73 10.34 8.78 6.65
N VAL A 74 10.88 7.58 6.65
CA VAL A 74 10.10 6.34 6.76
C VAL A 74 10.67 5.52 7.91
N GLN A 75 9.82 5.12 8.85
CA GLN A 75 10.17 4.12 9.83
C GLN A 75 9.87 2.74 9.23
N TYR A 76 10.91 2.00 8.88
CA TYR A 76 10.74 0.63 8.40
C TYR A 76 10.23 -0.25 9.53
N LYS A 77 9.17 -1.01 9.24
CA LYS A 77 8.56 -1.99 10.14
C LYS A 77 8.28 -3.25 9.35
N GLN A 78 8.42 -4.39 10.01
CA GLN A 78 8.06 -5.67 9.44
C GLN A 78 6.87 -6.24 10.20
N TYR A 79 5.93 -6.82 9.47
CA TYR A 79 4.73 -7.40 10.03
C TYR A 79 4.66 -8.88 9.66
N LYS A 80 4.05 -9.67 10.54
CA LYS A 80 3.84 -11.10 10.30
C LYS A 80 2.88 -11.33 9.14
N SER A 81 3.28 -12.14 8.16
CA SER A 81 2.42 -12.57 7.05
C SER A 81 1.44 -13.67 7.48
N GLY A 82 0.37 -13.87 6.70
CA GLY A 82 -0.64 -14.91 6.89
C GLY A 82 -1.74 -14.57 7.91
N LEU A 83 -1.73 -13.36 8.47
CA LEU A 83 -2.74 -12.90 9.43
C LEU A 83 -3.67 -11.87 8.79
N ASP A 84 -4.93 -11.85 9.19
CA ASP A 84 -5.93 -10.85 8.77
C ASP A 84 -5.68 -9.45 9.38
N GLN A 85 -4.89 -9.38 10.47
CA GLN A 85 -4.48 -8.14 11.11
C GLN A 85 -2.95 -7.99 11.15
N PRO A 86 -2.42 -6.76 11.04
CA PRO A 86 -0.98 -6.52 11.14
C PRO A 86 -0.49 -6.74 12.57
N VAL A 87 0.51 -7.61 12.71
CA VAL A 87 1.26 -7.83 13.96
C VAL A 87 2.72 -7.53 13.68
N GLU A 88 3.26 -6.49 14.30
CA GLU A 88 4.67 -6.07 14.17
C GLU A 88 5.59 -7.16 14.73
N LEU A 89 6.72 -7.39 14.05
CA LEU A 89 7.77 -8.33 14.45
C LEU A 89 8.82 -7.68 15.35
#